data_AF-A0A2H0ASQ3-F1
#
_entry.id   AF-A0A2H0ASQ3-F1
#
_cell.length_a   1.000
_cell.length_b   1.000
_cell.length_c   1.000
_cell.angle_alpha   90.00
_cell.angle_beta   90.00
_cell.angle_gamma   90.00
#
_symmetry.space_group_name_H-M   'P 1'
#
loop_
_entity.id
_entity.type
_entity.pdbx_description
1 polymer ?
#
loop_
_entity_poly.entity_id
_entity_poly.type
_entity_poly.pdbx_seq_one_letter_code
_entity_poly.pdbx_strand_id
1 'polypeptide(L)'
;MLSPLCPKCGRSQASGILCPSCRQLQSKIDGIRSPFRFDEVIRKAIHQLKYQNLKAISFCLAELLADYLRSNPLPGEALIPVPLHPRRLRERGYNQSSLLARELGKLTNLPVIEDCLIRVKEAKPQVKASNIEERRRNVANAFTCQNGKA
;
A
#
# COMPACT_ATOMS: atom_id res chain seq x y z
N MET A 1 -4.43 -21.38 11.56
CA MET A 1 -5.66 -20.61 11.27
C MET A 1 -5.32 -19.13 11.30
N LEU A 2 -5.59 -18.39 10.23
CA LEU A 2 -5.54 -16.92 10.26
C LEU A 2 -6.64 -16.46 11.23
N SER A 3 -6.26 -15.77 12.29
CA SER A 3 -7.21 -15.18 13.24
C SER A 3 -8.14 -14.20 12.51
N PRO A 4 -9.42 -14.12 12.90
CA PRO A 4 -10.34 -13.13 12.35
C PRO A 4 -9.75 -11.71 12.40
N LEU A 5 -9.92 -10.93 11.33
CA LEU A 5 -9.39 -9.57 11.24
C LEU A 5 -10.50 -8.54 11.47
N CYS A 6 -10.15 -7.38 12.03
CA CYS A 6 -11.04 -6.22 12.03
C CYS A 6 -11.26 -5.76 10.59
N PRO A 7 -12.52 -5.62 10.11
CA PRO A 7 -12.80 -5.32 8.72
C PRO A 7 -12.30 -3.93 8.31
N LYS A 8 -12.12 -3.01 9.27
CA LYS A 8 -11.67 -1.63 9.02
C LYS A 8 -10.15 -1.48 9.09
N CYS A 9 -9.49 -1.86 10.19
CA CYS A 9 -8.03 -1.67 10.34
C CYS A 9 -7.17 -2.90 10.01
N GLY A 10 -7.77 -4.07 9.78
CA GLY A 10 -7.04 -5.31 9.49
C GLY A 10 -6.29 -5.91 10.69
N ARG A 11 -6.53 -5.42 11.92
CA ARG A 11 -5.92 -5.97 13.14
C ARG A 11 -6.49 -7.36 13.44
N SER A 12 -5.62 -8.32 13.74
CA SER A 12 -5.99 -9.64 14.25
C SER A 12 -6.73 -9.57 15.58
N GLN A 13 -7.80 -10.36 15.72
CA GLN A 13 -8.68 -10.42 16.89
C GLN A 13 -9.49 -11.72 16.91
N ALA A 14 -10.27 -11.93 17.98
CA ALA A 14 -11.07 -13.15 18.14
C ALA A 14 -12.35 -13.20 17.31
N SER A 15 -12.99 -12.06 17.01
CA SER A 15 -14.41 -12.02 16.59
C SER A 15 -14.70 -11.51 15.18
N GLY A 16 -13.70 -11.02 14.43
CA GLY A 16 -13.90 -10.57 13.03
C GLY A 16 -14.78 -9.32 12.84
N ILE A 17 -15.26 -8.69 13.92
CA ILE A 17 -16.12 -7.49 13.90
C ILE A 17 -15.33 -6.18 14.01
N LEU A 18 -15.96 -5.02 14.01
CA LEU A 18 -15.25 -3.76 14.30
C LEU A 18 -14.62 -3.77 15.70
N CYS A 19 -13.31 -3.59 15.77
CA CYS A 19 -12.58 -3.48 17.03
C CYS A 19 -12.91 -2.16 17.76
N PRO A 20 -12.74 -2.07 19.09
CA PRO A 20 -13.08 -0.88 19.87
C PRO A 20 -12.46 0.41 19.34
N SER A 21 -11.18 0.36 18.94
CA SER A 21 -10.48 1.51 18.35
C SER A 21 -11.11 1.98 17.04
N CYS A 22 -11.62 1.06 16.22
CA CYS A 22 -12.28 1.42 14.95
C CYS A 22 -13.72 1.89 15.13
N ARG A 23 -14.42 1.45 16.19
CA ARG A 23 -15.77 1.95 16.52
C ARG A 23 -15.76 3.41 16.94
N GLN A 24 -14.72 3.83 17.66
CA GLN A 24 -14.56 5.21 18.12
C GLN A 24 -14.03 6.16 17.03
N LEU A 25 -13.51 5.62 15.92
CA LEU A 25 -12.80 6.40 14.89
C LEU A 25 -13.63 6.55 13.60
N GLN A 26 -13.96 7.80 13.25
CA GLN A 26 -14.57 8.16 11.96
C GLN A 26 -13.52 8.26 10.83
N SER A 27 -12.80 7.17 10.57
CA SER A 27 -11.94 7.10 9.36
C SER A 27 -12.78 6.97 8.10
N LYS A 28 -12.41 7.70 7.05
CA LYS A 28 -12.94 7.63 5.68
C LYS A 28 -12.41 6.42 4.87
N ILE A 29 -11.50 5.63 5.45
CA ILE A 29 -10.99 4.41 4.83
C ILE A 29 -11.91 3.25 5.21
N ASP A 30 -12.46 2.58 4.21
CA ASP A 30 -13.38 1.45 4.38
C ASP A 30 -12.68 0.21 4.94
N GLY A 31 -11.43 -0.03 4.53
CA GLY A 31 -10.67 -1.18 4.97
C GLY A 31 -9.18 -1.09 4.70
N ILE A 32 -8.39 -1.75 5.54
CA ILE A 32 -6.95 -1.99 5.37
C ILE A 32 -6.70 -3.49 5.47
N ARG A 33 -5.91 -4.04 4.55
CA ARG A 33 -5.47 -5.45 4.56
C ARG A 33 -3.96 -5.56 4.36
N SER A 34 -3.40 -6.61 4.94
CA SER A 34 -2.02 -7.04 4.71
C SER A 34 -2.04 -8.56 4.55
N PRO A 35 -1.73 -9.11 3.37
CA PRO A 35 -1.72 -10.56 3.16
C PRO A 35 -0.61 -11.25 3.98
N PHE A 36 0.46 -10.52 4.32
CA PHE A 36 1.62 -11.07 5.00
C PHE A 36 2.01 -10.25 6.23
N ARG A 37 2.71 -10.91 7.16
CA ARG A 37 3.46 -10.24 8.22
C ARG A 37 4.78 -9.73 7.64
N PHE A 38 5.29 -8.63 8.17
CA PHE A 38 6.58 -8.07 7.76
C PHE A 38 7.75 -8.77 8.48
N ASP A 39 7.84 -10.09 8.28
CA ASP A 39 8.88 -10.99 8.78
C ASP A 39 10.10 -11.04 7.86
N GLU A 40 11.07 -11.92 8.13
CA GLU A 40 12.35 -11.98 7.44
C GLU A 40 12.23 -12.13 5.91
N VAL A 41 11.42 -13.08 5.44
CA VAL A 41 11.29 -13.41 4.01
C VAL A 41 10.62 -12.26 3.27
N ILE A 42 9.46 -11.83 3.75
CA ILE A 42 8.69 -10.76 3.12
C ILE A 42 9.43 -9.42 3.21
N ARG A 43 10.11 -9.16 4.33
CA ARG A 43 10.98 -8.00 4.49
C ARG A 43 12.10 -8.01 3.47
N LYS A 44 12.80 -9.13 3.29
CA LYS A 44 13.89 -9.24 2.31
C LYS A 44 13.36 -8.96 0.91
N ALA A 45 12.26 -9.58 0.50
CA ALA A 45 11.64 -9.34 -0.81
C ALA A 45 11.28 -7.86 -1.04
N ILE A 46 10.61 -7.24 -0.05
CA ILE A 46 10.23 -5.82 -0.11
C ILE A 46 11.47 -4.90 -0.13
N HIS A 47 12.53 -5.25 0.59
CA HIS A 47 13.79 -4.49 0.58
C HIS A 47 14.50 -4.59 -0.78
N GLN A 48 14.56 -5.79 -1.36
CA GLN A 48 15.12 -6.01 -2.69
C GLN A 48 14.38 -5.17 -3.74
N LEU A 49 13.04 -5.16 -3.68
CA LEU A 49 12.21 -4.32 -4.54
C LEU A 49 12.36 -2.82 -4.28
N LYS A 50 12.73 -2.37 -3.08
CA LYS A 50 12.78 -0.92 -2.76
C LYS A 50 14.16 -0.30 -2.95
N TYR A 51 15.22 -1.09 -2.80
CA TYR A 51 16.57 -0.57 -2.62
C TYR A 51 17.62 -1.26 -3.49
N GLN A 52 17.36 -2.48 -3.98
CA GLN A 52 18.34 -3.26 -4.75
C GLN A 52 17.99 -3.35 -6.25
N ASN A 53 17.03 -2.54 -6.70
CA ASN A 53 16.62 -2.47 -8.11
C ASN A 53 16.14 -3.80 -8.72
N LEU A 54 15.76 -4.78 -7.88
CA LEU A 54 15.24 -6.08 -8.32
C LEU A 54 13.77 -5.96 -8.73
N LYS A 55 13.50 -5.26 -9.83
CA LYS A 55 12.12 -4.98 -10.31
C LYS A 55 11.34 -6.27 -10.58
N ALA A 56 11.99 -7.31 -11.09
CA ALA A 56 11.37 -8.59 -11.46
C ALA A 56 10.60 -9.25 -10.31
N ILE A 57 10.96 -8.98 -9.04
CA ILE A 57 10.25 -9.54 -7.88
C ILE A 57 8.83 -8.97 -7.72
N SER A 58 8.49 -7.87 -8.41
CA SER A 58 7.13 -7.31 -8.39
C SER A 58 6.09 -8.32 -8.88
N PHE A 59 6.44 -9.16 -9.86
CA PHE A 59 5.55 -10.20 -10.37
C PHE A 59 5.21 -11.21 -9.28
N CYS A 60 6.20 -11.82 -8.63
CA CYS A 60 5.97 -12.79 -7.56
C CYS A 60 5.21 -12.19 -6.37
N LEU A 61 5.50 -10.93 -6.01
CA LEU A 61 4.75 -10.24 -4.95
C LEU A 61 3.30 -9.95 -5.36
N ALA A 62 3.04 -9.71 -6.65
CA ALA A 62 1.70 -9.50 -7.17
C ALA A 62 0.90 -10.82 -7.22
N GLU A 63 1.51 -11.94 -7.59
CA GLU A 63 0.87 -13.26 -7.53
C GLU A 63 0.40 -13.56 -6.11
N LEU A 64 1.28 -13.39 -5.13
CA LEU A 64 0.96 -13.54 -3.71
C LEU A 64 -0.20 -12.64 -3.25
N LEU A 65 -0.29 -11.41 -3.78
CA LEU A 65 -1.42 -10.51 -3.53
C LEU A 65 -2.70 -10.98 -4.22
N ALA A 66 -2.62 -11.43 -5.47
CA ALA A 66 -3.76 -11.93 -6.22
C ALA A 66 -4.35 -13.18 -5.56
N ASP A 67 -3.50 -14.10 -5.10
CA ASP A 67 -3.90 -15.31 -4.36
C ASP A 67 -4.70 -14.95 -3.10
N TYR A 68 -4.20 -13.97 -2.35
CA TYR A 68 -4.91 -13.44 -1.19
C TYR A 68 -6.27 -12.85 -1.57
N LEU A 69 -6.35 -12.04 -2.63
CA LEU A 69 -7.59 -11.41 -3.08
C LEU A 69 -8.61 -12.40 -3.63
N ARG A 70 -8.18 -13.52 -4.24
CA ARG A 70 -9.10 -14.59 -4.65
C ARG A 70 -9.82 -15.23 -3.46
N SER A 71 -9.11 -15.36 -2.33
CA SER A 71 -9.67 -15.91 -1.09
C SER A 71 -10.36 -14.85 -0.22
N ASN A 72 -10.04 -13.57 -0.43
CA ASN A 72 -10.50 -12.45 0.37
C ASN A 72 -10.84 -11.27 -0.57
N PRO A 73 -11.94 -11.37 -1.34
CA PRO A 73 -12.31 -10.34 -2.30
C PRO A 73 -12.52 -9.00 -1.59
N LEU A 74 -11.98 -7.94 -2.18
CA LEU A 74 -12.18 -6.57 -1.73
C LEU A 74 -13.01 -5.82 -2.76
N PRO A 75 -13.96 -4.97 -2.32
CA PRO A 75 -14.67 -4.09 -3.22
C PRO A 75 -13.69 -3.07 -3.79
N GLY A 76 -13.64 -2.94 -5.12
CA GLY A 76 -12.77 -1.96 -5.78
C GLY A 76 -12.84 -2.10 -7.30
N GLU A 77 -12.85 -0.97 -7.98
CA GLU A 77 -12.98 -0.89 -9.45
C GLU A 77 -11.66 -0.48 -10.12
N ALA A 78 -10.66 -0.06 -9.35
CA ALA A 78 -9.36 0.36 -9.85
C ALA A 78 -8.26 0.21 -8.81
N LEU A 79 -7.01 0.15 -9.27
CA LEU A 79 -5.80 0.15 -8.46
C LEU A 79 -5.08 1.50 -8.61
N ILE A 80 -4.86 2.19 -7.49
CA ILE A 80 -4.12 3.46 -7.47
C ILE A 80 -2.82 3.27 -6.68
N PRO A 81 -1.64 3.18 -7.34
CA PRO A 81 -0.38 3.07 -6.63
C PRO A 81 -0.03 4.37 -5.93
N VAL A 82 0.45 4.28 -4.68
CA VAL A 82 0.91 5.47 -3.94
C VAL A 82 2.18 6.02 -4.60
N PRO A 83 2.20 7.29 -5.04
CA PRO A 83 3.32 7.89 -5.77
C PRO A 83 4.52 8.18 -4.86
N LEU A 84 5.70 8.21 -5.48
CA LEU A 84 6.91 8.79 -4.90
C LEU A 84 7.01 10.27 -5.26
N HIS A 85 7.73 11.03 -4.44
CA HIS A 85 8.10 12.41 -4.80
C HIS A 85 9.06 12.37 -6.01
N PRO A 86 8.98 13.31 -6.97
CA PRO A 86 9.80 13.27 -8.19
C PRO A 86 11.30 13.12 -7.93
N ARG A 87 11.83 13.76 -6.89
CA ARG A 87 13.24 13.59 -6.51
C ARG A 87 13.57 12.14 -6.13
N ARG A 88 12.73 11.50 -5.31
CA ARG A 88 12.93 10.10 -4.90
C ARG A 88 12.71 9.14 -6.06
N LEU A 89 11.79 9.46 -6.98
CA LEU A 89 11.60 8.69 -8.20
C LEU A 89 12.88 8.71 -9.06
N ARG A 90 13.53 9.88 -9.20
CA ARG A 90 14.83 10.00 -9.89
C ARG A 90 15.94 9.22 -9.18
N GLU A 91 16.04 9.33 -7.87
CA GLU A 91 17.05 8.59 -7.08
C GLU A 91 16.88 7.06 -7.17
N ARG A 92 15.62 6.58 -7.11
CA ARG A 92 15.32 5.15 -7.11
C ARG A 92 15.25 4.56 -8.52
N GLY A 93 14.92 5.38 -9.52
CA GLY A 93 14.71 4.99 -10.92
C GLY A 93 13.36 4.34 -11.22
N TYR A 94 12.49 4.13 -10.22
CA TYR A 94 11.14 3.57 -10.39
C TYR A 94 10.28 3.76 -9.14
N ASN A 95 8.96 3.64 -9.30
CA ASN A 95 8.02 3.53 -8.19
C ASN A 95 7.65 2.05 -7.98
N GLN A 96 8.10 1.47 -6.87
CA GLN A 96 7.78 0.09 -6.51
C GLN A 96 6.28 -0.18 -6.40
N SER A 97 5.49 0.80 -5.97
CA SER A 97 4.04 0.66 -5.84
C SER A 97 3.40 0.55 -7.23
N SER A 98 3.88 1.34 -8.20
CA SER A 98 3.43 1.29 -9.60
C SER A 98 3.76 -0.05 -10.25
N LEU A 99 4.99 -0.55 -10.07
CA LEU A 99 5.36 -1.88 -10.58
C LEU A 99 4.45 -2.98 -10.03
N LEU A 100 4.21 -2.97 -8.72
CA LEU A 100 3.35 -3.96 -8.07
C LEU A 100 1.89 -3.84 -8.53
N ALA A 101 1.37 -2.62 -8.65
CA ALA A 101 0.00 -2.38 -9.11
C ALA A 101 -0.21 -2.81 -10.56
N ARG A 102 0.77 -2.60 -11.44
CA ARG A 102 0.71 -3.05 -12.85
C ARG A 102 0.65 -4.57 -12.96
N GLU A 103 1.50 -5.28 -12.23
CA GLU A 103 1.45 -6.75 -12.23
C GLU A 103 0.17 -7.27 -11.59
N LEU A 104 -0.29 -6.66 -10.49
CA LEU A 104 -1.55 -7.05 -9.85
C LEU A 104 -2.76 -6.79 -10.75
N GLY A 105 -2.80 -5.66 -11.45
CA GLY A 105 -3.91 -5.30 -12.36
C GLY A 105 -4.08 -6.29 -13.50
N LYS A 106 -2.97 -6.85 -14.03
CA LYS A 106 -3.03 -7.95 -15.03
C LYS A 106 -3.69 -9.20 -14.45
N LEU A 107 -3.40 -9.53 -13.19
CA LEU A 107 -3.91 -10.73 -12.53
C LEU A 107 -5.36 -10.61 -12.04
N THR A 108 -5.78 -9.39 -11.67
CA THR A 108 -7.13 -9.13 -11.15
C THR A 108 -8.07 -8.53 -12.19
N ASN A 109 -7.56 -8.20 -13.38
CA ASN A 109 -8.27 -7.46 -14.43
C ASN A 109 -8.83 -6.10 -13.95
N LEU A 110 -8.14 -5.46 -13.01
CA LEU A 110 -8.49 -4.11 -12.54
C LEU A 110 -7.63 -3.06 -13.27
N PRO A 111 -8.23 -1.94 -13.72
CA PRO A 111 -7.47 -0.83 -14.29
C PRO A 111 -6.53 -0.22 -13.25
N VAL A 112 -5.34 0.18 -13.70
CA VAL A 112 -4.33 0.85 -12.87
C VAL A 112 -4.27 2.32 -13.25
N ILE A 113 -4.54 3.21 -12.30
CA ILE A 113 -4.56 4.66 -12.50
C ILE A 113 -3.39 5.27 -11.73
N GLU A 114 -2.35 5.71 -12.44
CA GLU A 114 -1.09 6.16 -11.81
C GLU A 114 -0.97 7.68 -11.63
N ASP A 115 -1.83 8.46 -12.30
CA ASP A 115 -1.76 9.91 -12.45
C ASP A 115 -2.77 10.68 -11.60
N CYS A 116 -3.78 10.00 -11.03
CA CYS A 116 -4.80 10.64 -10.20
C CYS A 116 -4.26 11.11 -8.84
N LEU A 117 -3.16 10.53 -8.34
CA LEU A 117 -2.56 10.86 -7.05
C LEU A 117 -1.13 11.35 -7.26
N ILE A 118 -0.82 12.54 -6.73
CA ILE A 118 0.51 13.15 -6.85
C ILE A 118 1.08 13.42 -5.46
N ARG A 119 2.35 13.07 -5.26
CA ARG A 119 3.09 13.43 -4.05
C ARG A 119 3.79 14.78 -4.22
N VAL A 120 3.23 15.83 -3.63
CA VAL A 120 3.73 17.22 -3.72
C VAL A 120 4.77 17.57 -2.67
N LYS A 121 4.77 16.86 -1.54
CA LYS A 121 5.72 17.11 -0.45
C LYS A 121 6.87 16.14 -0.49
N GLU A 122 8.06 16.70 -0.52
CA GLU A 122 9.25 15.95 -0.18
C GLU A 122 9.36 15.82 1.35
N ALA A 123 9.35 14.58 1.83
CA ALA A 123 9.56 14.29 3.24
C ALA A 123 10.69 13.26 3.39
N LYS A 124 11.40 13.34 4.52
CA LYS A 124 12.34 12.30 4.94
C LYS A 124 11.64 10.93 4.86
N PRO A 125 12.34 9.85 4.45
CA PRO A 125 11.74 8.53 4.38
C PRO A 125 11.06 8.20 5.71
N GLN A 126 9.82 7.68 5.68
CA GLN A 126 9.11 7.31 6.91
C GLN A 126 9.87 6.29 7.77
N VAL A 127 10.72 5.47 7.14
CA VAL A 127 11.60 4.51 7.82
C VAL A 127 12.60 5.23 8.75
N LYS A 128 12.97 6.48 8.44
CA LYS A 128 13.87 7.30 9.26
C LYS A 128 13.13 8.17 10.30
N ALA A 129 11.80 8.08 10.38
CA ALA A 129 11.03 8.84 11.35
C ALA A 129 11.11 8.17 12.73
N SER A 130 11.52 8.93 13.74
CA SER A 130 11.82 8.43 15.08
C SER A 130 10.57 8.18 15.92
N ASN A 131 9.44 8.84 15.60
CA ASN A 131 8.19 8.73 16.34
C ASN A 131 6.94 8.86 15.45
N ILE A 132 5.77 8.66 16.06
CA ILE A 132 4.46 8.65 15.37
C ILE A 132 4.11 10.05 14.86
N GLU A 133 4.46 11.09 15.60
CA GLU A 133 4.18 12.49 15.29
C GLU A 133 4.94 12.93 14.03
N GLU A 134 6.20 12.53 13.91
CA GLU A 134 7.01 12.76 12.72
C GLU A 134 6.47 11.97 11.52
N ARG A 135 6.04 10.72 11.71
CA ARG A 135 5.37 9.94 10.64
C ARG A 135 4.12 10.64 10.14
N ARG A 136 3.31 11.20 11.04
CA ARG A 136 2.11 12.00 10.69
C ARG A 136 2.49 13.27 9.93
N ARG A 137 3.47 14.04 10.41
CA ARG A 137 3.95 15.26 9.73
C ARG A 137 4.53 14.99 8.33
N ASN A 138 5.14 13.83 8.13
CA ASN A 138 5.69 13.41 6.84
C ASN A 138 4.60 13.09 5.78
N VAL A 139 3.37 12.80 6.21
CA VAL A 139 2.23 12.48 5.34
C VAL A 139 1.24 13.63 5.22
N ALA A 140 1.13 14.48 6.26
CA ALA A 140 0.25 15.63 6.26
C ALA A 140 0.53 16.53 5.03
N ASN A 141 -0.52 16.76 4.24
CA ASN A 141 -0.51 17.52 2.99
C ASN A 141 0.56 17.03 1.98
N ALA A 142 0.96 15.76 2.07
CA ALA A 142 2.00 15.22 1.20
C ALA A 142 1.48 14.80 -0.17
N PHE A 143 0.17 14.61 -0.30
CA PHE A 143 -0.48 14.14 -1.51
C PHE A 143 -1.61 15.08 -1.91
N THR A 144 -1.80 15.22 -3.20
CA THR A 144 -2.97 15.87 -3.81
C THR A 144 -3.57 14.93 -4.83
N CYS A 145 -4.90 14.97 -4.97
CA CYS A 145 -5.55 14.32 -6.10
C CYS A 145 -5.60 15.31 -7.26
N GLN A 146 -5.13 14.90 -8.43
CA GLN A 146 -5.50 15.61 -9.64
C GLN A 146 -6.89 15.15 -10.03
N ASN A 147 -7.84 16.09 -10.10
CA ASN A 147 -9.07 15.84 -10.81
C ASN A 147 -8.69 15.62 -12.27
N GLY A 148 -8.77 14.38 -12.74
CA GLY A 148 -8.72 14.10 -14.16
C GLY A 148 -9.91 14.78 -14.81
N LYS A 149 -9.67 15.92 -15.46
CA LYS A 149 -10.39 16.24 -16.69
C LYS A 149 -9.58 15.63 -17.83
N ALA A 150 -10.06 14.50 -18.32
CA ALA A 150 -10.05 14.11 -19.73
C ALA A 150 -11.08 12.99 -19.88
#